data_AF-A0AAE0MZC2-F1
#
_entry.id   AF-A0AAE0MZC2-F1
#
_cell.length_a   1.000
_cell.length_b   1.000
_cell.length_c   1.000
_cell.angle_alpha   90.00
_cell.angle_beta   90.00
_cell.angle_gamma   90.00
#
_symmetry.space_group_name_H-M   'P 1'
#
loop_
_entity.id
_entity.type
_entity.pdbx_description
1 polymer ?
#
loop_
_entity_poly.entity_id
_entity_poly.type
_entity_poly.pdbx_seq_one_letter_code
_entity_poly.pdbx_strand_id
1 'polypeptide(L)'
;DVTMSLNAGRCNFELKVVTLLGPSNLRCWEASLYCAPEVMGLEEYIDDDMVGEPADDHAHAKEQWRSDRAFVKAIIFQSLSQPVQEKLAAYDWNPRTEKDRYVLLALVKHVAPLIAQEATWFSIA
;
A
#
# COMPACT_ATOMS: atom_id res chain seq x y z
N ASP A 1 11.42 6.07 -4.61
CA ASP A 1 10.63 6.64 -3.50
C ASP A 1 9.45 7.38 -4.07
N VAL A 2 8.30 7.22 -3.43
CA VAL A 2 7.07 7.91 -3.78
C VAL A 2 6.89 9.05 -2.81
N THR A 3 6.79 10.26 -3.37
CA THR A 3 6.43 11.45 -2.61
C THR A 3 5.00 11.83 -2.92
N MET A 4 4.16 11.92 -1.89
CA MET A 4 2.77 12.37 -2.03
C MET A 4 2.54 13.56 -1.12
N SER A 5 1.84 14.57 -1.64
CA SER A 5 1.46 15.76 -0.88
C SER A 5 0.04 15.63 -0.38
N LEU A 6 -0.14 15.71 0.93
CA LEU A 6 -1.46 15.84 1.56
C LEU A 6 -1.68 17.29 2.00
N ASN A 7 -2.82 17.84 1.61
CA ASN A 7 -3.29 19.14 2.05
C ASN A 7 -4.35 18.93 3.13
N ALA A 8 -3.95 19.02 4.41
CA ALA A 8 -4.86 19.00 5.54
C ALA A 8 -5.04 20.43 6.07
N GLY A 9 -6.02 21.15 5.53
CA GLY A 9 -6.24 22.56 5.88
C GLY A 9 -5.11 23.49 5.41
N ARG A 10 -4.37 24.10 6.34
CA ARG A 10 -3.24 25.02 6.05
C ARG A 10 -1.86 24.34 6.09
N CYS A 11 -1.80 23.03 6.32
CA CYS A 11 -0.56 22.29 6.40
C CYS A 11 -0.38 21.39 5.17
N ASN A 12 0.78 21.49 4.54
CA ASN A 12 1.21 20.60 3.47
C ASN A 12 2.23 19.63 4.05
N PHE A 13 1.96 18.34 3.92
CA PHE A 13 2.88 17.29 4.36
C PHE A 13 3.42 16.53 3.15
N GLU A 14 4.73 16.27 3.13
CA GLU A 14 5.35 15.35 2.17
C GLU A 14 5.44 13.96 2.81
N LEU A 15 4.68 13.03 2.26
CA LEU A 15 4.80 11.62 2.58
C LEU A 15 5.92 11.02 1.76
N LYS A 16 6.77 10.20 2.39
CA LYS A 16 7.81 9.45 1.68
C LYS A 16 7.70 7.97 2.03
N VAL A 17 7.26 7.19 1.05
CA VAL A 17 7.30 5.72 1.11
C VAL A 17 8.38 5.25 0.15
N VAL A 18 9.27 4.39 0.62
CA VAL A 18 10.31 3.84 -0.27
C VAL A 18 9.64 2.98 -1.34
N THR A 19 10.24 2.84 -2.51
CA THR A 19 9.65 1.96 -3.54
C THR A 19 10.00 0.50 -3.22
N LEU A 20 9.04 -0.41 -3.17
CA LEU A 20 9.29 -1.84 -3.01
C LEU A 20 9.89 -2.42 -4.28
N LEU A 21 11.14 -2.85 -4.22
CA LEU A 21 11.87 -3.41 -5.37
C LEU A 21 11.82 -4.95 -5.36
N GLY A 22 11.64 -5.55 -4.19
CA GLY A 22 11.67 -7.00 -4.00
C GLY A 22 11.99 -7.35 -2.55
N PRO A 23 12.57 -8.53 -2.27
CA PRO A 23 12.77 -8.96 -0.89
C PRO A 23 13.85 -8.17 -0.16
N SER A 24 14.85 -7.66 -0.88
CA SER A 24 16.01 -6.96 -0.31
C SER A 24 15.64 -5.70 0.46
N ASN A 25 14.52 -5.06 0.11
CA ASN A 25 14.04 -3.85 0.77
C ASN A 25 12.61 -3.97 1.34
N LEU A 26 12.05 -5.18 1.40
CA LEU A 26 10.70 -5.41 1.94
C LEU A 26 10.52 -4.86 3.35
N ARG A 27 11.48 -5.12 4.24
CA ARG A 27 11.42 -4.63 5.62
C ARG A 27 11.49 -3.11 5.72
N CYS A 28 12.31 -2.47 4.88
CA CYS A 28 12.41 -1.01 4.82
C CYS A 28 11.13 -0.39 4.23
N TRP A 29 10.54 -1.06 3.26
CA TRP A 29 9.26 -0.70 2.67
C TRP A 29 8.12 -0.76 3.68
N GLU A 30 7.97 -1.87 4.40
CA GLU A 30 7.00 -2.00 5.48
C GLU A 30 7.20 -0.91 6.53
N ALA A 31 8.43 -0.70 7.02
CA ALA A 31 8.70 0.37 7.98
C ALA A 31 8.32 1.76 7.45
N SER A 32 8.59 2.05 6.18
CA SER A 32 8.19 3.33 5.58
C SER A 32 6.67 3.46 5.38
N LEU A 33 5.97 2.34 5.16
CA LEU A 33 4.52 2.29 5.10
C LEU A 33 3.91 2.54 6.46
N TYR A 34 4.49 2.08 7.56
CA TYR A 34 3.96 2.38 8.89
C TYR A 34 4.29 3.81 9.30
N CYS A 35 5.50 4.32 9.03
CA CYS A 35 5.87 5.69 9.37
C CYS A 35 5.16 6.78 8.54
N ALA A 36 4.76 6.51 7.29
CA ALA A 36 4.14 7.50 6.42
C ALA A 36 2.71 7.92 6.87
N PRO A 37 1.82 7.01 7.30
CA PRO A 37 0.53 7.31 7.89
C PRO A 37 0.61 8.09 9.21
N GLU A 38 1.71 7.97 9.97
CA GLU A 38 1.73 8.37 11.38
C GLU A 38 1.90 9.85 11.69
N VAL A 39 1.85 10.71 10.68
CA VAL A 39 1.67 12.13 11.01
C VAL A 39 0.19 12.49 11.12
N MET A 40 -0.75 11.63 10.65
CA MET A 40 -2.18 11.99 10.52
C MET A 40 -3.19 10.84 10.74
N GLY A 41 -2.92 9.89 11.64
CA GLY A 41 -3.97 9.01 12.19
C GLY A 41 -4.60 8.00 11.21
N LEU A 42 -3.88 7.66 10.12
CA LEU A 42 -4.35 6.68 9.13
C LEU A 42 -3.70 5.29 9.27
N GLU A 43 -2.91 5.08 10.32
CA GLU A 43 -2.28 3.79 10.66
C GLU A 43 -3.29 2.65 10.75
N GLU A 44 -4.45 2.94 11.37
CA GLU A 44 -5.59 2.02 11.50
C GLU A 44 -6.17 1.60 10.14
N TYR A 45 -5.79 2.29 9.07
CA TYR A 45 -6.14 1.93 7.72
C TYR A 45 -5.09 1.06 7.00
N ILE A 46 -3.95 0.77 7.64
CA ILE A 46 -2.96 -0.21 7.18
C ILE A 46 -3.21 -1.58 7.82
N ASP A 47 -3.38 -1.64 9.14
CA ASP A 47 -3.60 -2.89 9.88
C ASP A 47 -5.11 -3.14 10.09
N ASP A 48 -5.60 -4.26 9.56
CA ASP A 48 -7.03 -4.46 9.29
C ASP A 48 -7.80 -5.17 10.40
N ASP A 49 -7.96 -4.56 11.59
CA ASP A 49 -8.91 -5.10 12.58
C ASP A 49 -9.77 -4.07 13.33
N MET A 50 -9.66 -2.76 13.01
CA MET A 50 -10.26 -1.72 13.89
C MET A 50 -11.27 -0.76 13.23
N VAL A 51 -11.28 -0.57 11.90
CA VAL A 51 -12.20 0.43 11.27
C VAL A 51 -13.15 -0.21 10.27
N GLY A 52 -14.15 -0.92 10.80
CA GLY A 52 -15.34 -1.30 10.03
C GLY A 52 -16.00 -0.08 9.37
N GLU A 53 -16.75 -0.29 8.29
CA GLU A 53 -17.56 0.80 7.72
C GLU A 53 -18.44 1.39 8.84
N PRO A 54 -18.43 2.72 9.05
CA PRO A 54 -19.25 3.34 10.09
C PRO A 54 -20.72 2.91 9.95
N ALA A 55 -21.30 2.41 11.04
CA ALA A 55 -22.66 1.85 11.03
C ALA A 55 -23.76 2.89 10.72
N ASP A 56 -23.49 4.18 10.94
CA ASP A 56 -24.49 5.24 10.89
C ASP A 56 -24.85 5.75 9.48
N ASP A 57 -26.04 6.36 9.38
CA ASP A 57 -26.56 7.12 8.23
C ASP A 57 -25.82 8.45 7.98
N HIS A 58 -24.72 8.71 8.69
CA HIS A 58 -23.87 9.88 8.50
C HIS A 58 -23.04 9.75 7.23
N ALA A 59 -23.60 10.19 6.10
CA ALA A 59 -22.98 10.19 4.78
C ALA A 59 -21.54 10.75 4.80
N HIS A 60 -21.28 11.80 5.57
CA HIS A 60 -19.95 12.41 5.70
C HIS A 60 -18.91 11.48 6.33
N ALA A 61 -19.28 10.71 7.36
CA ALA A 61 -18.37 9.76 7.99
C ALA A 61 -18.03 8.58 7.05
N LYS A 62 -19.03 8.11 6.29
CA LYS A 62 -18.83 7.08 5.25
C LYS A 62 -17.96 7.58 4.10
N GLU A 63 -18.14 8.83 3.68
CA GLU A 63 -17.33 9.44 2.63
C GLU A 63 -15.88 9.62 3.06
N GLN A 64 -15.65 10.11 4.29
CA GLN A 64 -14.31 10.21 4.88
C GLN A 64 -13.64 8.83 4.96
N TRP A 65 -14.33 7.82 5.49
CA TRP A 65 -13.82 6.44 5.56
C TRP A 65 -13.44 5.87 4.18
N ARG A 66 -14.25 6.14 3.14
CA ARG A 66 -13.94 5.72 1.75
C ARG A 66 -12.71 6.45 1.21
N SER A 67 -12.62 7.75 1.47
CA SER A 67 -11.48 8.59 1.05
C SER A 67 -10.19 8.09 1.66
N ASP A 68 -10.17 7.87 2.98
CA ASP A 68 -8.98 7.42 3.71
C ASP A 68 -8.52 6.03 3.26
N ARG A 69 -9.46 5.10 3.03
CA ARG A 69 -9.16 3.78 2.46
C ARG A 69 -8.59 3.85 1.05
N ALA A 70 -9.19 4.66 0.19
CA ALA A 70 -8.71 4.83 -1.19
C ALA A 70 -7.31 5.45 -1.20
N PHE A 71 -7.06 6.39 -0.29
CA PHE A 71 -5.77 7.06 -0.15
C PHE A 71 -4.66 6.11 0.29
N VAL A 72 -4.87 5.30 1.35
CA VAL A 72 -3.89 4.29 1.79
C VAL A 72 -3.61 3.26 0.70
N LYS A 73 -4.65 2.79 0.00
CA LYS A 73 -4.48 1.88 -1.14
C LYS A 73 -3.62 2.51 -2.24
N ALA A 74 -3.81 3.79 -2.55
CA ALA A 74 -3.02 4.50 -3.54
C ALA A 74 -1.55 4.60 -3.13
N ILE A 75 -1.26 4.88 -1.85
CA ILE A 75 0.11 4.87 -1.31
C ILE A 75 0.76 3.51 -1.52
N ILE A 76 0.10 2.44 -1.07
CA ILE A 76 0.63 1.08 -1.19
C ILE A 76 0.91 0.78 -2.65
N PHE A 77 -0.06 0.96 -3.54
CA PHE A 77 0.09 0.65 -4.97
C PHE A 77 1.20 1.46 -5.65
N GLN A 78 1.24 2.78 -5.45
CA GLN A 78 2.25 3.63 -6.08
C GLN A 78 3.66 3.31 -5.58
N SER A 79 3.78 2.82 -4.34
CA SER A 79 5.06 2.40 -3.78
C SER A 79 5.56 1.06 -4.33
N LEU A 80 4.77 0.30 -5.09
CA LEU A 80 5.21 -0.96 -5.70
C LEU A 80 5.98 -0.69 -6.99
N SER A 81 7.15 -1.32 -7.16
CA SER A 81 7.83 -1.33 -8.46
C SER A 81 7.06 -2.12 -9.52
N GLN A 82 7.32 -1.85 -10.79
CA GLN A 82 6.69 -2.55 -11.91
C GLN A 82 6.81 -4.09 -11.83
N PRO A 83 7.97 -4.69 -11.50
CA PRO A 83 8.06 -6.14 -11.34
C PRO A 83 7.14 -6.71 -10.25
N VAL A 84 6.97 -5.98 -9.14
CA VAL A 84 6.03 -6.39 -8.09
C VAL A 84 4.59 -6.33 -8.60
N GLN A 85 4.24 -5.27 -9.34
CA GLN A 85 2.89 -5.11 -9.90
C GLN A 85 2.56 -6.19 -10.94
N GLU A 86 3.50 -6.51 -11.84
CA GLU A 86 3.35 -7.57 -12.84
C GLU A 86 3.17 -8.93 -12.18
N LYS A 87 3.98 -9.19 -11.14
CA LYS A 87 3.90 -10.44 -10.40
C LYS A 87 2.58 -10.55 -9.63
N LEU A 88 2.10 -9.47 -9.00
CA LEU A 88 0.76 -9.45 -8.40
C LEU A 88 -0.34 -9.75 -9.43
N ALA A 89 -0.25 -9.14 -10.63
CA ALA A 89 -1.22 -9.40 -11.71
C ALA A 89 -1.22 -10.87 -12.15
N ALA A 90 -0.07 -11.56 -12.09
CA ALA A 90 0.00 -13.00 -12.35
C ALA A 90 -0.67 -13.88 -11.27
N TYR A 91 -0.96 -13.33 -10.09
CA TYR A 91 -1.77 -13.94 -9.03
C TYR A 91 -3.24 -13.48 -9.09
N ASP A 92 -3.72 -13.07 -10.27
CA ASP A 92 -5.06 -12.54 -10.52
C ASP A 92 -5.43 -11.29 -9.70
N TRP A 93 -4.44 -10.61 -9.12
CA TRP A 93 -4.68 -9.36 -8.41
C TRP A 93 -4.93 -8.21 -9.39
N ASN A 94 -5.98 -7.42 -9.12
CA ASN A 94 -6.32 -6.27 -9.94
C ASN A 94 -6.53 -5.02 -9.07
N PRO A 95 -5.74 -3.94 -9.27
CA PRO A 95 -5.83 -2.72 -8.46
C PRO A 95 -7.18 -2.00 -8.58
N ARG A 96 -7.96 -2.24 -9.64
CA ARG A 96 -9.26 -1.60 -9.85
C ARG A 96 -10.40 -2.31 -9.16
N THR A 97 -10.28 -3.62 -8.98
CA THR A 97 -11.37 -4.46 -8.44
C THR A 97 -11.07 -4.96 -7.04
N GLU A 98 -9.80 -5.08 -6.66
CA GLU A 98 -9.43 -5.48 -5.31
C GLU A 98 -9.83 -4.39 -4.32
N LYS A 99 -10.78 -4.70 -3.45
CA LYS A 99 -11.26 -3.78 -2.41
C LYS A 99 -10.57 -4.05 -1.08
N ASP A 100 -9.91 -5.20 -0.98
CA ASP A 100 -9.29 -5.70 0.22
C ASP A 100 -7.78 -5.38 0.25
N ARG A 101 -7.43 -4.50 1.19
CA ARG A 101 -6.06 -4.03 1.44
C ARG A 101 -5.22 -5.07 2.18
N TYR A 102 -5.84 -5.95 2.96
CA TYR A 102 -5.15 -7.05 3.63
C TYR A 102 -4.73 -8.07 2.58
N VAL A 103 -5.61 -8.38 1.63
CA VAL A 103 -5.25 -9.20 0.47
C VAL A 103 -4.09 -8.56 -0.28
N LEU A 104 -4.10 -7.24 -0.50
CA LEU A 104 -2.97 -6.54 -1.12
C LEU A 104 -1.67 -6.65 -0.32
N LEU A 105 -1.66 -6.36 0.99
CA LEU A 105 -0.45 -6.43 1.82
C LEU A 105 0.06 -7.86 1.97
N ALA A 106 -0.82 -8.83 2.19
CA ALA A 106 -0.47 -10.24 2.28
C ALA A 106 0.08 -10.77 0.96
N LEU A 107 -0.54 -10.41 -0.17
CA LEU A 107 -0.04 -10.76 -1.50
C LEU A 107 1.30 -10.10 -1.77
N VAL A 108 1.51 -8.83 -1.40
CA VAL A 108 2.81 -8.16 -1.56
C VAL A 108 3.89 -8.87 -0.74
N LYS A 109 3.62 -9.22 0.52
CA LYS A 109 4.55 -9.98 1.37
C LYS A 109 4.83 -11.37 0.82
N HIS A 110 3.87 -11.99 0.13
CA HIS A 110 4.03 -13.28 -0.53
C HIS A 110 4.83 -13.17 -1.84
N VAL A 111 4.57 -12.14 -2.63
CA VAL A 111 5.09 -11.97 -4.00
C VAL A 111 6.48 -11.35 -4.01
N ALA A 112 6.78 -10.38 -3.14
CA ALA A 112 8.06 -9.70 -3.13
C ALA A 112 9.27 -10.66 -3.00
N PRO A 113 9.23 -11.71 -2.16
CA PRO A 113 10.29 -12.72 -2.10
C PRO A 113 10.49 -13.54 -3.38
N LEU A 114 9.46 -13.68 -4.22
CA LEU A 114 9.50 -14.49 -5.44
C LEU A 114 10.22 -13.77 -6.59
N ILE A 115 10.28 -12.44 -6.56
CA ILE A 115 10.93 -11.62 -7.59
C ILE A 115 12.45 -11.89 -7.62
N ALA A 116 13.09 -12.11 -6.48
CA ALA A 116 14.52 -12.43 -6.43
C ALA A 116 14.85 -13.84 -6.95
N GLN A 117 13.91 -14.79 -6.83
CA GLN A 117 14.06 -16.13 -7.39
C GLN A 117 13.97 -16.11 -8.92
N GLU A 118 13.31 -15.11 -9.49
CA GLU A 118 13.24 -14.93 -10.94
C GLU A 118 14.48 -14.24 -11.53
N ALA A 119 15.09 -13.30 -10.81
CA ALA A 119 16.32 -12.66 -11.26
C ALA A 119 17.54 -13.61 -11.30
N THR A 120 17.51 -14.68 -10.49
CA THR A 120 18.61 -15.64 -10.36
C THR A 120 18.64 -16.69 -11.48
N TRP A 121 17.51 -17.04 -12.11
CA TRP A 121 17.52 -18.00 -13.24
C TRP A 121 17.94 -17.37 -14.56
N PHE A 122 17.65 -16.09 -14.79
CA PHE A 122 18.11 -15.38 -16.00
C PHE A 122 19.62 -15.11 -16.02
N SER A 123 20.30 -15.17 -14.87
CA SER A 123 21.74 -14.94 -14.78
C SER A 123 22.59 -16.20 -14.99
N ILE A 124 21.95 -17.37 -15.22
CA ILE A 124 22.62 -18.66 -15.42
C ILE A 124 22.40 -19.22 -16.84
N ALA A 125 21.71 -18.48 -17.72
CA ALA A 125 21.45 -18.88 -19.11
C ALA A 125 22.51 -18.33 -20.09
#